data_AF-A0A0N1BH53-F1
#
_entry.id   AF-A0A0N1BH53-F1
#
_cell.length_a   1.000
_cell.length_b   1.000
_cell.length_c   1.000
_cell.angle_alpha   90.00
_cell.angle_beta   90.00
_cell.angle_gamma   90.00
#
_symmetry.space_group_name_H-M   'P 1'
#
loop_
_entity.id
_entity.type
_entity.pdbx_description
1 polymer ?
#
loop_
_entity_poly.entity_id
_entity_poly.type
_entity_poly.pdbx_seq_one_letter_code
_entity_poly.pdbx_strand_id
1 'polypeptide(L)'
;MPKKGKPVRPVIVPGIGEKRFRRIDETLPRVPLPVRPMYVAHDLRKGSLRSLAAYIKMHQGIADREVALELLRLLAGSAAQSRFRLVVVDHPDAPPDKGGRPSTKSKVPTQRELKRVAEYSSKLEFYGKIGIAREEASKNLKRSESTMKRAIRKVEEAEAERIDLDNALARRAAALKKLRQER
;
A
#
# COMPACT_ATOMS: atom_id res chain seq x y z
N MET A 1 -38.38 4.17 37.63
CA MET A 1 -37.36 4.07 38.69
C MET A 1 -36.11 4.85 38.26
N PRO A 2 -35.69 5.91 38.99
CA PRO A 2 -34.51 6.68 38.63
C PRO A 2 -33.22 5.88 38.91
N LYS A 3 -32.33 5.80 37.92
CA LYS A 3 -31.02 5.12 38.05
C LYS A 3 -30.17 5.91 39.05
N LYS A 4 -29.75 5.25 40.15
CA LYS A 4 -28.82 5.80 41.14
C LYS A 4 -27.54 6.27 40.42
N GLY A 5 -27.24 7.57 40.47
CA GLY A 5 -26.02 8.16 39.90
C GLY A 5 -24.77 7.55 40.52
N LYS A 6 -23.70 7.39 39.74
CA LYS A 6 -22.41 6.90 40.23
C LYS A 6 -21.85 7.87 41.28
N PRO A 7 -21.26 7.38 42.38
CA PRO A 7 -20.69 8.26 43.40
C PRO A 7 -19.50 9.04 42.83
N VAL A 8 -19.64 10.36 42.79
CA VAL A 8 -18.56 11.30 42.44
C VAL A 8 -17.58 11.33 43.60
N ARG A 9 -16.33 10.93 43.38
CA ARG A 9 -15.27 11.04 44.39
C ARG A 9 -14.63 12.43 44.26
N PRO A 10 -14.69 13.30 45.28
CA PRO A 10 -14.01 14.59 45.22
C PRO A 10 -12.49 14.35 45.26
N VAL A 11 -11.78 14.88 44.26
CA VAL A 11 -10.31 14.92 44.26
C VAL A 11 -9.89 16.20 44.98
N ILE A 12 -9.25 16.06 46.13
CA ILE A 12 -8.72 17.21 46.89
C ILE A 12 -7.35 17.55 46.33
N VAL A 13 -7.23 18.72 45.70
CA VAL A 13 -5.94 19.24 45.22
C VAL A 13 -5.46 20.33 46.18
N PRO A 14 -4.22 20.28 46.68
CA PRO A 14 -3.68 21.35 47.53
C PRO A 14 -3.47 22.63 46.70
N GLY A 15 -4.17 23.71 47.08
CA GLY A 15 -3.95 25.04 46.53
C GLY A 15 -2.89 25.82 47.31
N ILE A 16 -2.39 26.90 46.71
CA ILE A 16 -1.43 27.81 47.36
C ILE A 16 -2.13 28.50 48.55
N GLY A 17 -1.51 28.43 49.74
CA GLY A 17 -2.01 29.04 50.98
C GLY A 17 -3.06 28.23 51.75
N GLU A 18 -2.94 26.90 51.79
CA GLU A 18 -3.78 25.97 52.57
C GLU A 18 -5.29 25.93 52.25
N LYS A 19 -5.77 26.75 51.30
CA LYS A 19 -7.16 26.73 50.85
C LYS A 19 -7.44 25.50 49.97
N ARG A 20 -8.36 24.65 50.43
CA ARG A 20 -8.81 23.44 49.71
C ARG A 20 -9.97 23.78 48.79
N PHE A 21 -9.72 23.81 47.48
CA PHE A 21 -10.76 24.03 46.47
C PHE A 21 -11.38 22.68 46.06
N ARG A 22 -12.71 22.58 46.14
CA ARG A 22 -13.44 21.41 45.63
C ARG A 22 -13.66 21.59 44.13
N ARG A 23 -12.90 20.86 43.30
CA ARG A 23 -13.16 20.79 41.86
C ARG A 23 -14.17 19.67 41.62
N ILE A 24 -15.37 20.03 41.17
CA ILE A 24 -16.38 19.07 40.71
C ILE A 24 -16.12 18.88 39.22
N ASP A 25 -15.43 17.81 38.86
CA ASP A 25 -15.29 17.42 37.46
C ASP A 25 -16.59 16.72 37.04
N GLU A 26 -17.61 17.51 36.70
CA GLU A 26 -18.81 17.01 36.03
C GLU A 26 -18.42 16.53 34.63
N THR A 27 -18.07 15.25 34.52
CA THR A 27 -17.93 14.59 33.23
C THR A 27 -19.32 14.35 32.66
N LEU A 28 -19.92 15.39 32.06
CA LEU A 28 -21.13 15.25 31.26
C LEU A 28 -20.87 14.12 30.24
N PRO A 29 -21.79 13.14 30.10
CA PRO A 29 -21.64 12.10 29.09
C PRO A 29 -21.59 12.81 27.73
N ARG A 30 -20.46 12.67 27.03
CA ARG A 30 -20.30 13.20 25.67
C ARG A 30 -21.34 12.53 24.79
N VAL A 31 -22.45 13.21 24.53
CA VAL A 31 -23.41 12.79 23.52
C VAL A 31 -22.67 12.87 22.19
N PRO A 32 -22.50 11.75 21.46
CA PRO A 32 -21.84 11.82 20.16
C PRO A 32 -22.71 12.68 19.24
N LEU A 33 -22.14 13.79 18.78
CA LEU A 33 -22.83 14.67 17.82
C LEU A 33 -23.20 13.86 16.58
N PRO A 34 -24.41 14.05 16.02
CA PRO A 34 -24.82 13.33 14.82
C PRO A 34 -23.87 13.64 13.67
N VAL A 35 -23.35 12.59 13.04
CA VAL A 35 -22.44 12.71 11.90
C VAL A 35 -23.24 13.27 10.73
N ARG A 36 -22.93 14.50 10.29
CA ARG A 36 -23.67 15.10 9.19
C ARG A 36 -23.30 14.46 7.85
N PRO A 37 -24.26 14.24 6.94
CA PRO A 37 -24.03 13.61 5.64
C PRO A 37 -22.97 14.32 4.78
N MET A 38 -22.94 15.66 4.83
CA MET A 38 -21.95 16.46 4.09
C MET A 38 -20.50 16.13 4.48
N TYR A 39 -20.23 15.86 5.77
CA TYR A 39 -18.88 15.49 6.21
C TYR A 39 -18.48 14.11 5.68
N VAL A 40 -19.43 13.18 5.64
CA VAL A 40 -19.24 11.84 5.09
C VAL A 40 -18.94 11.93 3.59
N ALA A 41 -19.75 12.65 2.83
CA ALA A 41 -19.54 12.84 1.39
C ALA A 41 -18.17 13.47 1.08
N HIS A 42 -17.74 14.46 1.85
CA HIS A 42 -16.44 15.08 1.69
C HIS A 42 -15.26 14.15 2.04
N ASP A 43 -15.40 13.34 3.10
CA ASP A 43 -14.40 12.32 3.44
C ASP A 43 -14.32 11.23 2.35
N LEU A 44 -15.47 10.83 1.79
CA LEU A 44 -15.54 9.89 0.67
C LEU A 44 -14.82 10.41 -0.57
N ARG A 45 -14.97 11.71 -0.90
CA ARG A 45 -14.20 12.36 -1.98
C ARG A 45 -12.68 12.33 -1.75
N LYS A 46 -12.26 12.33 -0.47
CA LYS A 46 -10.84 12.18 -0.07
C LYS A 46 -10.39 10.71 -0.01
N GLY A 47 -11.29 9.77 -0.29
CA GLY A 47 -11.07 8.33 -0.18
C GLY A 47 -11.11 7.81 1.26
N SER A 48 -11.49 8.61 2.26
CA SER A 48 -11.55 8.18 3.67
C SER A 48 -12.91 7.57 4.01
N LEU A 49 -12.91 6.35 4.57
CA LEU A 49 -14.12 5.66 5.03
C LEU A 49 -14.41 5.85 6.54
N ARG A 50 -13.61 6.67 7.24
CA ARG A 50 -13.66 6.79 8.72
C ARG A 50 -15.02 7.31 9.21
N SER A 51 -15.54 8.35 8.57
CA SER A 51 -16.83 8.96 8.94
C SER A 51 -18.02 8.13 8.46
N LEU A 52 -17.86 7.35 7.39
CA LEU A 52 -18.92 6.46 6.88
C LEU A 52 -19.30 5.39 7.91
N ALA A 53 -18.33 4.78 8.58
CA ALA A 53 -18.60 3.77 9.60
C ALA A 53 -19.43 4.33 10.77
N ALA A 54 -19.09 5.53 11.23
CA ALA A 54 -19.84 6.21 12.29
C ALA A 54 -21.26 6.60 11.83
N TYR A 55 -21.38 7.06 10.59
CA TYR A 55 -22.64 7.42 9.96
C TYR A 55 -23.60 6.21 9.83
N ILE A 56 -23.13 5.07 9.30
CA ILE A 56 -23.95 3.85 9.17
C ILE A 56 -24.42 3.35 10.54
N LYS A 57 -23.55 3.41 11.56
CA LYS A 57 -23.91 2.99 12.91
C LYS A 57 -25.03 3.84 13.54
N MET A 58 -25.10 5.13 13.20
CA MET A 58 -26.13 6.03 13.69
C MET A 58 -27.42 5.96 12.88
N HIS A 59 -27.32 5.87 11.56
CA HIS A 59 -28.47 5.97 10.63
C HIS A 59 -29.00 4.62 10.15
N GLN A 60 -28.38 3.50 10.56
CA GLN A 60 -28.74 2.13 10.19
C GLN A 60 -28.84 1.91 8.66
N GLY A 61 -28.08 2.68 7.88
CA GLY A 61 -28.12 2.63 6.42
C GLY A 61 -27.64 3.92 5.78
N ILE A 62 -27.92 4.06 4.48
CA ILE A 62 -27.55 5.22 3.67
C ILE A 62 -28.82 5.87 3.14
N ALA A 63 -29.47 6.66 4.01
CA ALA A 63 -30.67 7.39 3.66
C ALA A 63 -30.38 8.59 2.73
N ASP A 64 -29.21 9.22 2.89
CA ASP A 64 -28.85 10.43 2.14
C ASP A 64 -28.36 10.12 0.73
N ARG A 65 -29.05 10.73 -0.24
CA ARG A 65 -28.75 10.61 -1.68
C ARG A 65 -27.32 11.03 -2.01
N GLU A 66 -26.79 12.07 -1.36
CA GLU A 66 -25.43 12.57 -1.63
C GLU A 66 -24.35 11.55 -1.24
N VAL A 67 -24.50 10.91 -0.07
CA VAL A 67 -23.58 9.87 0.41
C VAL A 67 -23.66 8.64 -0.50
N ALA A 68 -24.87 8.26 -0.90
CA ALA A 68 -25.09 7.15 -1.83
C ALA A 68 -24.44 7.41 -3.19
N LEU A 69 -24.58 8.62 -3.75
CA LEU A 69 -23.99 8.99 -5.04
C LEU A 69 -22.46 9.00 -5.00
N GLU A 70 -21.84 9.50 -3.92
CA GLU A 70 -20.38 9.46 -3.79
C GLU A 70 -19.85 8.04 -3.61
N LEU A 71 -20.56 7.18 -2.87
CA LEU A 71 -20.21 5.77 -2.79
C LEU A 71 -20.35 5.05 -4.13
N LEU A 72 -21.42 5.32 -4.88
CA LEU A 72 -21.58 4.79 -6.23
C LEU A 72 -20.46 5.27 -7.16
N ARG A 73 -20.00 6.52 -7.05
CA ARG A 73 -18.85 7.04 -7.81
C ARG A 73 -17.54 6.35 -7.44
N LEU A 74 -17.34 6.08 -6.16
CA LEU A 74 -16.19 5.32 -5.66
C LEU A 74 -16.21 3.86 -6.17
N LEU A 75 -17.39 3.23 -6.19
CA LEU A 75 -17.58 1.86 -6.66
C LEU A 75 -17.50 1.74 -8.19
N ALA A 76 -18.09 2.69 -8.92
CA ALA A 76 -18.14 2.71 -10.39
C ALA A 76 -16.79 3.06 -11.04
N GLY A 77 -15.74 3.29 -10.24
CA GLY A 77 -14.38 3.35 -10.76
C GLY A 77 -14.09 4.58 -11.62
N SER A 78 -14.59 5.76 -11.23
CA SER A 78 -13.91 7.00 -11.63
C SER A 78 -12.49 6.95 -11.07
N ALA A 79 -11.55 6.51 -11.89
CA ALA A 79 -10.18 6.15 -11.53
C ALA A 79 -9.33 7.31 -10.98
N ALA A 80 -9.90 8.51 -10.82
CA ALA A 80 -9.17 9.72 -10.53
C ALA A 80 -8.89 9.99 -9.03
N GLN A 81 -9.54 9.32 -8.05
CA GLN A 81 -9.47 9.84 -6.65
C GLN A 81 -9.30 8.83 -5.50
N SER A 82 -9.39 7.51 -5.68
CA SER A 82 -9.20 6.58 -4.56
C SER A 82 -7.73 6.16 -4.39
N ARG A 83 -7.12 6.47 -3.24
CA ARG A 83 -5.84 5.86 -2.79
C ARG A 83 -5.96 4.36 -2.47
N PHE A 84 -7.18 3.85 -2.36
CA PHE A 84 -7.45 2.46 -2.02
C PHE A 84 -7.61 1.66 -3.31
N ARG A 85 -6.77 0.64 -3.48
CA ARG A 85 -6.91 -0.34 -4.55
C ARG A 85 -8.22 -1.08 -4.33
N LEU A 86 -9.18 -0.89 -5.23
CA LEU A 86 -10.33 -1.79 -5.31
C LEU A 86 -9.78 -3.18 -5.64
N VAL A 87 -9.96 -4.12 -4.70
CA VAL A 87 -9.74 -5.54 -4.98
C VAL A 87 -10.97 -5.98 -5.75
N VAL A 88 -10.78 -6.31 -7.02
CA VAL A 88 -11.81 -6.98 -7.81
C VAL A 88 -12.02 -8.34 -7.18
N VAL A 89 -13.18 -8.55 -6.55
CA VAL A 89 -13.63 -9.88 -6.14
C VAL A 89 -14.30 -10.45 -7.37
N ASP A 90 -13.67 -11.46 -7.98
CA ASP A 90 -14.23 -12.13 -9.14
C ASP A 90 -15.58 -12.75 -8.75
N HIS A 91 -16.67 -12.27 -9.37
CA HIS A 91 -17.97 -12.91 -9.26
C HIS A 91 -17.90 -14.24 -10.02
N PRO A 92 -18.44 -15.36 -9.49
CA PRO A 92 -18.37 -16.67 -10.16
C PRO A 92 -18.97 -16.67 -11.58
N ASP A 93 -19.84 -15.70 -11.90
CA ASP A 93 -20.50 -15.53 -13.20
C ASP A 93 -19.81 -14.53 -14.15
N ALA A 94 -18.72 -13.87 -13.73
CA ALA A 94 -18.01 -12.92 -14.58
C ALA A 94 -17.04 -13.68 -15.51
N PRO A 95 -17.09 -13.47 -16.84
CA PRO A 95 -16.14 -14.09 -17.75
C PRO A 95 -14.71 -13.61 -17.42
N PRO A 96 -13.71 -14.51 -17.40
CA PRO A 96 -12.34 -14.23 -16.93
C PRO A 96 -11.64 -13.11 -17.72
N ASP A 97 -12.17 -12.74 -18.88
CA ASP A 97 -11.59 -11.72 -19.77
C ASP A 97 -12.08 -10.29 -19.50
N LYS A 98 -13.06 -10.06 -18.61
CA LYS A 98 -13.58 -8.70 -18.31
C LYS A 98 -12.83 -7.95 -17.21
N GLY A 99 -11.89 -8.59 -16.53
CA GLY A 99 -10.94 -7.94 -15.62
C GLY A 99 -9.58 -7.87 -16.28
N GLY A 100 -9.05 -6.67 -16.52
CA GLY A 100 -7.68 -6.52 -17.03
C GLY A 100 -6.69 -7.19 -16.09
N ARG A 101 -6.23 -8.40 -16.43
CA ARG A 101 -5.26 -9.14 -15.63
C ARG A 101 -4.03 -8.26 -15.46
N PRO A 102 -3.56 -8.01 -14.21
CA PRO A 102 -2.37 -7.19 -14.02
C PRO A 102 -1.25 -7.79 -14.86
N SER A 103 -0.64 -6.98 -15.73
CA SER A 103 0.45 -7.41 -16.61
C SER A 103 1.43 -8.25 -15.81
N THR A 104 1.55 -9.53 -16.18
CA THR A 104 2.61 -10.40 -15.68
C THR A 104 3.91 -9.74 -16.12
N LYS A 105 4.54 -9.01 -15.20
CA LYS A 105 5.81 -8.33 -15.44
C LYS A 105 6.75 -9.36 -16.07
N SER A 106 7.17 -9.14 -17.31
CA SER A 106 8.08 -10.07 -17.98
C SER A 106 9.33 -10.22 -17.11
N LYS A 107 9.70 -11.47 -16.81
CA LYS A 107 10.96 -11.76 -16.11
C LYS A 107 12.15 -11.32 -16.96
N VAL A 108 12.01 -11.40 -18.29
CA VAL A 108 13.03 -10.98 -19.25
C VAL A 108 13.28 -9.46 -19.12
N PRO A 109 14.54 -9.03 -18.91
CA PRO A 109 14.92 -7.64 -18.95
C PRO A 109 14.72 -7.05 -20.35
N THR A 110 14.22 -5.82 -20.40
CA THR A 110 14.09 -5.06 -21.65
C THR A 110 15.44 -4.45 -22.06
N GLN A 111 15.64 -4.13 -23.34
CA GLN A 111 16.85 -3.42 -23.81
C GLN A 111 17.10 -2.11 -23.05
N ARG A 112 16.04 -1.41 -22.62
CA ARG A 112 16.15 -0.18 -21.82
C ARG A 112 16.68 -0.47 -20.42
N GLU A 113 16.33 -1.60 -19.82
CA GLU A 113 16.85 -2.03 -18.51
C GLU A 113 18.32 -2.44 -18.64
N LEU A 114 18.70 -3.15 -19.70
CA LEU A 114 20.11 -3.51 -19.97
C LEU A 114 20.99 -2.27 -20.16
N LYS A 115 20.54 -1.26 -20.93
CA LYS A 115 21.28 0.00 -21.09
C LYS A 115 21.48 0.75 -19.77
N ARG A 116 20.49 0.71 -18.86
CA ARG A 116 20.61 1.32 -17.53
C ARG A 116 21.65 0.61 -16.68
N VAL A 117 21.70 -0.72 -16.75
CA VAL A 117 22.68 -1.51 -16.01
C VAL A 117 24.09 -1.29 -16.57
N ALA A 118 24.24 -1.18 -17.89
CA ALA A 118 25.53 -0.85 -18.52
C ALA A 118 26.07 0.54 -18.12
N GLU A 119 25.20 1.56 -18.06
CA GLU A 119 25.59 2.88 -17.56
C GLU A 119 25.99 2.79 -16.07
N TYR A 120 25.20 2.07 -15.26
CA TYR A 120 25.51 1.86 -13.86
C TYR A 120 26.84 1.12 -13.65
N SER A 121 27.15 0.08 -14.43
CA SER A 121 28.42 -0.65 -14.32
C SER A 121 29.60 0.24 -14.69
N SER A 122 29.50 1.03 -15.76
CA SER A 122 30.53 2.00 -16.13
C SER A 122 30.78 3.04 -15.02
N LYS A 123 29.72 3.53 -14.37
CA LYS A 123 29.86 4.44 -13.22
C LYS A 123 30.40 3.75 -11.98
N LEU A 124 30.08 2.47 -11.79
CA LEU A 124 30.59 1.68 -10.67
C LEU A 124 32.10 1.44 -10.80
N GLU A 125 32.57 1.15 -12.01
CA GLU A 125 34.00 1.04 -12.32
C GLU A 125 34.75 2.35 -12.06
N PHE A 126 34.15 3.49 -12.44
CA PHE A 126 34.78 4.80 -12.25
C PHE A 126 34.83 5.27 -10.78
N TYR A 127 33.71 5.16 -10.06
CA TYR A 127 33.59 5.70 -8.70
C TYR A 127 33.90 4.69 -7.60
N GLY A 128 33.87 3.38 -7.88
CA GLY A 128 34.08 2.30 -6.91
C GLY A 128 33.01 2.18 -5.82
N LYS A 129 32.01 3.07 -5.80
CA LYS A 129 30.96 3.14 -4.76
C LYS A 129 29.57 3.00 -5.36
N ILE A 130 28.84 1.98 -4.90
CA ILE A 130 27.49 1.63 -5.38
C ILE A 130 26.51 2.80 -5.29
N GLY A 131 26.51 3.54 -4.18
CA GLY A 131 25.62 4.68 -3.98
C GLY A 131 25.86 5.79 -5.01
N ILE A 132 27.12 6.21 -5.15
CA ILE A 132 27.52 7.28 -6.07
C ILE A 132 27.30 6.87 -7.53
N ALA A 133 27.68 5.64 -7.89
CA ALA A 133 27.47 5.12 -9.24
C ALA A 133 25.99 5.09 -9.63
N ARG A 134 25.11 4.74 -8.69
CA ARG A 134 23.67 4.74 -8.91
C ARG A 134 23.12 6.15 -9.07
N GLU A 135 23.53 7.07 -8.20
CA GLU A 135 23.09 8.47 -8.25
C GLU A 135 23.50 9.11 -9.58
N GLU A 136 24.76 8.95 -9.99
CA GLU A 136 25.28 9.49 -11.25
C GLU A 136 24.62 8.86 -12.48
N ALA A 137 24.43 7.53 -12.50
CA ALA A 137 23.69 6.88 -13.57
C ALA A 137 22.21 7.34 -13.63
N SER A 138 21.62 7.65 -12.47
CA SER A 138 20.26 8.19 -12.37
C SER A 138 20.15 9.59 -12.97
N LYS A 139 21.14 10.45 -12.68
CA LYS A 139 21.24 11.82 -13.24
C LYS A 139 21.43 11.78 -14.75
N ASN A 140 22.38 10.98 -15.25
CA ASN A 140 22.67 10.87 -16.68
C ASN A 140 21.46 10.43 -17.50
N LEU A 141 20.75 9.41 -17.02
CA LEU A 141 19.61 8.84 -17.75
C LEU A 141 18.29 9.58 -17.46
N LYS A 142 18.32 10.64 -16.64
CA LYS A 142 17.14 11.40 -16.19
C LYS A 142 16.03 10.48 -15.66
N ARG A 143 16.41 9.55 -14.77
CA ARG A 143 15.49 8.61 -14.12
C ARG A 143 15.58 8.72 -12.60
N SER A 144 14.62 8.12 -11.91
CA SER A 144 14.67 7.99 -10.46
C SER A 144 15.61 6.87 -10.04
N GLU A 145 16.23 7.00 -8.88
CA GLU A 145 17.08 5.94 -8.32
C GLU A 145 16.29 4.65 -8.09
N SER A 146 15.01 4.77 -7.74
CA SER A 146 14.10 3.62 -7.60
C SER A 146 13.95 2.84 -8.91
N THR A 147 13.93 3.53 -10.05
CA THR A 147 13.89 2.92 -11.38
C THR A 147 15.21 2.23 -11.72
N MET A 148 16.34 2.84 -11.36
CA MET A 148 17.67 2.23 -11.53
C MET A 148 17.82 0.96 -10.68
N LYS A 149 17.49 1.04 -9.39
CA LYS A 149 17.54 -0.11 -8.46
C LYS A 149 16.68 -1.27 -8.95
N ARG A 150 15.49 -0.98 -9.50
CA ARG A 150 14.61 -1.99 -10.06
C ARG A 150 15.17 -2.63 -11.34
N ALA A 151 15.80 -1.83 -12.21
CA ALA A 151 16.43 -2.35 -13.42
C ALA A 151 17.61 -3.26 -13.09
N ILE A 152 18.48 -2.84 -12.16
CA ILE A 152 19.64 -3.61 -11.68
C ILE A 152 19.17 -4.96 -11.14
N ARG A 153 18.26 -4.94 -10.15
CA ARG A 153 17.74 -6.16 -9.53
C ARG A 153 17.14 -7.13 -10.55
N LYS A 154 16.41 -6.62 -11.54
CA LYS A 154 15.78 -7.45 -12.57
C LYS A 154 16.79 -8.12 -13.49
N VAL A 155 17.88 -7.41 -13.83
CA VAL A 155 18.97 -7.99 -14.64
C VAL A 155 19.74 -9.03 -13.83
N GLU A 156 20.07 -8.74 -12.58
CA GLU A 156 20.73 -9.70 -11.66
C GLU A 156 19.90 -10.98 -11.48
N GLU A 157 18.59 -10.86 -11.25
CA GLU A 157 17.67 -12.00 -11.14
C GLU A 157 17.64 -12.82 -12.44
N ALA A 158 17.63 -12.17 -13.60
CA ALA A 158 17.63 -12.84 -14.89
C ALA A 158 18.96 -13.53 -15.22
N GLU A 159 20.09 -12.97 -14.79
CA GLU A 159 21.41 -13.59 -14.92
C GLU A 159 21.57 -14.80 -14.01
N ALA A 160 21.11 -14.70 -12.76
CA ALA A 160 21.10 -15.84 -11.84
C ALA A 160 20.28 -17.01 -12.39
N GLU A 161 19.06 -16.74 -12.88
CA GLU A 161 18.21 -17.76 -13.52
C GLU A 161 18.90 -18.40 -14.74
N ARG A 162 19.64 -17.64 -15.54
CA ARG A 162 20.41 -18.18 -16.68
C ARG A 162 21.55 -19.10 -16.24
N ILE A 163 22.32 -18.69 -15.24
CA ILE A 163 23.41 -19.49 -14.69
C ILE A 163 22.89 -20.82 -14.12
N ASP A 164 21.76 -20.78 -13.41
CA ASP A 164 21.12 -21.98 -12.87
C ASP A 164 20.65 -22.94 -13.97
N LEU A 165 20.09 -22.42 -15.06
CA LEU A 165 19.71 -23.21 -16.23
C LEU A 165 20.93 -23.86 -16.90
N ASP A 166 22.01 -23.10 -17.10
CA ASP A 166 23.25 -23.60 -17.71
C ASP A 166 23.88 -24.71 -16.84
N ASN A 167 23.89 -24.52 -15.52
CA ASN A 167 24.34 -25.52 -14.57
C ASN A 167 23.48 -26.80 -14.61
N ALA A 168 22.15 -26.65 -14.71
CA ALA A 168 21.25 -27.79 -14.82
C ALA A 168 21.46 -28.56 -16.14
N LEU A 169 21.67 -27.83 -17.25
CA LEU A 169 21.98 -28.42 -18.55
C LEU A 169 23.32 -29.16 -18.54
N ALA A 170 24.35 -28.58 -17.92
CA ALA A 170 25.66 -29.21 -17.76
C ALA A 170 25.57 -30.52 -16.95
N ARG A 171 24.82 -30.52 -15.83
CA ARG A 171 24.56 -31.73 -15.03
C ARG A 171 23.84 -32.80 -15.84
N ARG A 172 22.81 -32.41 -16.61
CA ARG A 172 22.07 -33.34 -17.48
C ARG A 172 22.97 -33.93 -18.58
N ALA A 173 23.81 -33.11 -19.20
CA ALA A 173 24.76 -33.58 -20.21
C ALA A 173 25.80 -34.56 -19.63
N ALA A 174 26.32 -34.27 -18.43
CA ALA A 174 27.23 -35.17 -17.73
C ALA A 174 26.56 -36.51 -17.37
N ALA A 175 25.31 -36.49 -16.90
CA ALA A 175 24.54 -37.71 -16.61
C ALA A 175 24.31 -38.57 -17.88
N LEU A 176 23.98 -37.93 -19.01
CA LEU A 176 23.82 -38.63 -20.28
C LEU A 176 25.14 -39.24 -20.79
N LYS A 177 26.27 -38.57 -20.55
CA LYS A 177 27.60 -39.09 -20.91
C LYS A 177 27.94 -40.34 -20.11
N LYS A 178 27.65 -40.36 -18.80
CA LYS A 178 27.84 -41.56 -17.95
C LYS A 178 26.99 -42.74 -18.42
N LEU A 179 25.70 -42.51 -18.67
CA LEU A 179 24.78 -43.54 -19.20
C LEU A 179 25.23 -44.14 -20.55
N ARG A 180 25.95 -43.38 -21.37
CA ARG A 180 26.53 -43.88 -22.63
C ARG A 180 27.82 -44.68 -22.44
N GLN A 181 28.55 -44.47 -21.35
CA GLN A 181 29.77 -45.23 -21.04
C GLN A 181 29.46 -46.56 -20.33
N GLU A 182 28.30 -46.66 -19.70
CA GLU A 182 27.79 -47.86 -19.04
C GLU A 182 27.03 -48.82 -19.98
N ARG A 183 26.89 -48.45 -21.26
CA ARG A 183 26.30 -49.26 -22.34
C ARG A 183 27.41 -49.73 -23.29
#